data_AF-A0A1S2QQN9-F1
#
_entry.id   AF-A0A1S2QQN9-F1
#
_cell.length_a   1.000
_cell.length_b   1.000
_cell.length_c   1.000
_cell.angle_alpha   90.00
_cell.angle_beta   90.00
_cell.angle_gamma   90.00
#
_symmetry.space_group_name_H-M   'P 1'
#
loop_
_entity.id
_entity.type
_entity.pdbx_description
1 polymer ?
#
loop_
_entity_poly.entity_id
_entity_poly.type
_entity_poly.pdbx_seq_one_letter_code
_entity_poly.pdbx_strand_id
1 'polypeptide(L)' 'MNRNKSYKFNFIVASIFLILGFIFINIYTNILPTIMIFGYFFLYYLISGLYRLFQHKKQSI' A
#
# COMPACT_ATOMS: atom_id res chain seq x y z
N MET A 1 -0.32 12.36 19.05
CA MET A 1 -0.26 12.17 17.58
C MET A 1 -0.78 10.77 17.25
N ASN A 2 -2.05 10.67 16.82
CA ASN A 2 -2.85 9.44 16.75
C ASN A 2 -2.22 8.32 15.90
N ARG A 3 -1.58 7.34 16.53
CA ARG A 3 -1.10 6.10 15.89
C ARG A 3 -2.23 5.36 15.14
N ASN A 4 -3.48 5.53 15.56
CA ASN A 4 -4.69 4.97 14.91
C ASN A 4 -5.00 5.52 13.52
N LYS A 5 -4.55 6.72 13.15
CA LYS A 5 -4.79 7.25 11.79
C LYS A 5 -3.78 6.70 10.77
N SER A 6 -2.68 6.14 11.27
CA SER A 6 -1.50 5.80 10.47
C SER A 6 -1.65 4.51 9.66
N TYR A 7 -2.37 3.50 10.17
CA TYR A 7 -2.65 2.28 9.38
C TYR A 7 -3.71 2.55 8.30
N LYS A 8 -4.75 3.34 8.60
CA LYS A 8 -5.77 3.74 7.64
C LYS A 8 -5.16 4.51 6.47
N PHE A 9 -4.25 5.44 6.75
CA PHE A 9 -3.51 6.16 5.73
C PHE A 9 -2.69 5.22 4.83
N ASN A 10 -1.96 4.26 5.42
CA ASN A 10 -1.20 3.29 4.64
C ASN A 10 -2.09 2.45 3.70
N PHE A 11 -3.28 2.04 4.14
CA PHE A 11 -4.22 1.31 3.28
C PHE A 11 -4.74 2.19 2.13
N ILE A 12 -5.08 3.45 2.40
CA ILE A 12 -5.50 4.40 1.36
C ILE A 12 -4.39 4.58 0.31
N VAL A 13 -3.15 4.79 0.76
CA VAL A 13 -1.99 4.96 -0.13
C VAL A 13 -1.74 3.69 -0.94
N ALA A 14 -1.83 2.50 -0.33
CA ALA A 14 -1.72 1.24 -1.06
C ALA A 14 -2.80 1.12 -2.16
N SER A 15 -4.05 1.46 -1.87
CA SER A 15 -5.13 1.45 -2.87
C SER A 15 -4.86 2.42 -4.03
N ILE A 16 -4.31 3.60 -3.75
CA ILE A 16 -3.93 4.57 -4.80
C ILE A 16 -2.84 3.98 -5.70
N PHE A 17 -1.79 3.39 -5.13
CA PHE A 17 -0.71 2.76 -5.91
C PHE A 17 -1.22 1.58 -6.75
N LEU A 18 -2.19 0.81 -6.26
CA LEU A 18 -2.83 -0.25 -7.03
C LEU A 18 -3.55 0.33 -8.26
N ILE A 19 -4.39 1.36 -8.08
CA ILE A 19 -5.16 1.99 -9.15
C ILE A 19 -4.23 2.64 -10.18
N LEU A 20 -3.23 3.39 -9.73
CA LEU A 20 -2.23 3.99 -10.61
C LEU A 20 -1.45 2.92 -11.38
N GLY A 21 -1.03 1.84 -10.70
CA GLY A 21 -0.38 0.70 -11.35
C GLY A 21 -1.23 0.13 -12.49
N PHE A 22 -2.52 -0.10 -12.27
CA PHE A 22 -3.43 -0.57 -13.33
C PHE A 22 -3.55 0.41 -14.49
N ILE A 23 -3.64 1.71 -14.22
CA ILE A 23 -3.71 2.74 -15.27
C ILE A 23 -2.41 2.73 -16.09
N PHE A 24 -1.25 2.73 -15.44
CA PHE A 24 0.03 2.79 -16.11
C PHE A 24 0.40 1.51 -16.86
N ILE A 25 -0.03 0.33 -16.39
CA ILE A 25 0.13 -0.94 -17.13
C ILE A 25 -0.62 -0.89 -18.46
N ASN A 26 -1.78 -0.23 -18.52
CA ASN A 26 -2.56 -0.09 -19.74
C ASN A 26 -2.02 0.99 -20.69
N ILE A 27 -1.26 1.96 -20.17
CA ILE A 27 -0.69 3.07 -20.96
C ILE A 27 0.70 2.72 -21.49
N TYR A 28 1.53 2.04 -20.69
CA TYR A 28 2.91 1.74 -21.06
C TYR A 28 3.04 0.37 -21.71
N THR A 29 3.78 0.33 -22.83
CA THR A 29 4.18 -0.90 -23.53
C THR A 29 5.13 -1.76 -22.70
N ASN A 30 5.87 -1.15 -21.77
CA ASN A 30 6.77 -1.82 -20.84
C ASN A 30 6.05 -2.16 -19.53
N ILE A 31 5.35 -3.29 -19.55
CA ILE A 31 4.55 -3.80 -18.42
C ILE A 31 5.44 -4.22 -17.24
N LEU A 32 6.60 -4.84 -17.51
CA LEU A 32 7.50 -5.42 -16.49
C LEU A 32 8.06 -4.39 -15.48
N PRO A 33 8.68 -3.27 -15.93
CA PRO A 33 9.18 -2.23 -15.02
C PRO A 33 8.05 -1.59 -14.21
N THR A 34 6.90 -1.38 -14.85
CA THR A 34 5.73 -0.77 -14.24
C THR A 34 5.19 -1.65 -13.10
N ILE A 35 5.02 -2.94 -13.34
CA ILE A 35 4.60 -3.90 -12.29
C ILE A 35 5.61 -3.95 -11.15
N MET A 36 6.92 -3.96 -11.45
CA MET A 36 7.94 -4.00 -10.40
C MET A 36 7.89 -2.77 -9.49
N ILE A 37 7.82 -1.57 -10.08
CA ILE A 37 7.80 -0.31 -9.32
C ILE A 37 6.50 -0.19 -8.52
N PHE A 38 5.34 -0.31 -9.16
CA PHE A 38 4.05 -0.14 -8.50
C PHE A 38 3.76 -1.28 -7.52
N GLY A 39 4.15 -2.51 -7.86
CA GLY A 39 4.04 -3.67 -6.98
C GLY A 39 4.89 -3.52 -5.71
N TYR A 40 6.11 -2.99 -5.83
CA TYR A 40 6.96 -2.71 -4.67
C TYR A 40 6.33 -1.70 -3.71
N PHE A 41 5.86 -0.55 -4.23
CA PHE A 41 5.21 0.46 -3.40
C PHE A 41 3.91 -0.06 -2.78
N PHE A 42 3.10 -0.76 -3.57
CA PHE A 42 1.87 -1.39 -3.08
C PHE A 42 2.15 -2.33 -1.90
N LEU A 43 3.09 -3.26 -2.05
CA LEU A 43 3.46 -4.21 -1.00
C LEU A 43 4.02 -3.51 0.23
N TYR A 44 4.89 -2.50 0.04
CA TYR A 44 5.46 -1.75 1.14
C TYR A 44 4.39 -1.09 2.03
N TYR A 45 3.46 -0.35 1.42
CA TYR A 45 2.39 0.31 2.16
C TYR A 45 1.39 -0.70 2.75
N LEU A 46 1.10 -1.79 2.05
CA LEU A 46 0.21 -2.85 2.54
C LEU A 46 0.78 -3.53 3.78
N ILE A 47 2.04 -3.99 3.72
CA ILE A 47 2.71 -4.67 4.84
C ILE A 47 2.87 -3.72 6.02
N SER A 48 3.25 -2.47 5.78
CA SER A 48 3.35 -1.44 6.82
C SER A 48 1.99 -1.15 7.48
N GLY A 49 0.90 -1.11 6.69
CA GLY A 49 -0.47 -0.98 7.19
C GLY A 49 -0.88 -2.17 8.05
N LEU A 50 -0.64 -3.39 7.58
CA LEU A 50 -0.92 -4.63 8.29
C LEU A 50 -0.14 -4.72 9.61
N TYR A 51 1.16 -4.44 9.59
CA TYR A 51 1.99 -4.44 10.79
C TYR A 51 1.44 -3.50 11.87
N ARG A 52 1.05 -2.27 11.48
CA ARG A 52 0.45 -1.30 12.39
C ARG A 52 -0.92 -1.75 12.90
N LEU A 53 -1.71 -2.43 12.07
CA LEU A 53 -3.00 -3.01 12.46
C LEU A 53 -2.82 -4.12 13.50
N PHE A 54 -1.87 -5.03 13.29
CA PHE A 54 -1.56 -6.12 14.23
C PHE A 54 -1.05 -5.59 15.58
N GLN A 55 -0.19 -4.57 15.56
CA GLN A 55 0.27 -3.90 16.77
C GLN A 55 -0.88 -3.22 17.53
N HIS A 56 -1.80 -2.56 16.82
CA HIS A 56 -2.98 -1.95 17.44
C HIS A 56 -3.90 -3.00 18.10
N LYS A 57 -4.15 -4.11 17.40
CA LYS A 57 -4.95 -5.22 17.94
C LYS A 57 -4.31 -5.85 19.19
N LYS A 58 -2.98 -5.93 19.23
CA LYS A 58 -2.22 -6.49 20.37
C LYS A 58 -2.24 -5.58 21.61
N GLN A 59 -2.37 -4.26 21.44
CA GLN A 59 -2.47 -3.29 22.55
C GLN A 59 -3.89 -3.11 23.09
N SER A 60 -4.89 -3.66 22.39
CA SER A 60 -6.32 -3.57 22.72
C SER A 60 -6.84 -4.78 23.52
N ILE A 61 -5.99 -5.76 23.81
CA ILE A 61 -6.28 -6.96 24.62
C ILE A 61 -5.54 -6.78 25.95
#